data_AF-A0A5B7C1N8-F1
#
_entry.id   AF-A0A5B7C1N8-F1
#
_cell.length_a   1.000
_cell.length_b   1.000
_cell.length_c   1.000
_cell.angle_alpha   90.00
_cell.angle_beta   90.00
_cell.angle_gamma   90.00
#
_symmetry.space_group_name_H-M   'P 1'
#
loop_
_entity.id
_entity.type
_entity.pdbx_description
1 polymer ?
#
loop_
_entity_poly.entity_id
_entity_poly.type
_entity_poly.pdbx_seq_one_letter_code
_entity_poly.pdbx_strand_id
1 'polypeptide(L)'
;LPNELLSSAAANQSFTESWVQTNIVPHHPSTLIEAIAVGNEVFADPKNTTRLLVPAMNNVHSSLVKYNLDSSVKISSPIALSALQTSYPSSSGSFKPELTEPVIKPMLNFLRQTGSYLMVNAYPFFAYSGNTDVISLDYALFRDNKGFV
;
A
#
# COMPACT_ATOMS: atom_id res chain seq x y z
N LEU A 1 -2.82 -10.28 -0.20
CA LEU A 1 -3.70 -10.61 0.95
C LEU A 1 -4.78 -9.53 1.06
N PRO A 2 -6.07 -9.85 0.90
CA PRO A 2 -7.16 -8.87 0.86
C PRO A 2 -7.50 -8.26 2.24
N ASN A 3 -8.22 -7.13 2.26
CA ASN A 3 -8.58 -6.38 3.47
C ASN A 3 -9.30 -7.25 4.52
N GLU A 4 -10.17 -8.15 4.07
CA GLU A 4 -10.96 -9.06 4.92
C GLU A 4 -10.10 -9.94 5.82
N LEU A 5 -8.88 -10.24 5.39
CA LEU A 5 -7.97 -11.12 6.11
C LEU A 5 -6.99 -10.35 7.01
N LEU A 6 -7.02 -9.00 7.02
CA LEU A 6 -6.09 -8.19 7.81
C LEU A 6 -6.22 -8.47 9.32
N SER A 7 -7.43 -8.69 9.83
CA SER A 7 -7.64 -9.00 11.24
C SER A 7 -6.99 -10.32 11.65
N SER A 8 -7.25 -11.39 10.89
CA SER A 8 -6.63 -12.70 11.13
C SER A 8 -5.12 -12.67 10.94
N ALA A 9 -4.65 -11.97 9.90
CA ALA A 9 -3.23 -11.82 9.59
C ALA A 9 -2.48 -11.04 10.68
N ALA A 10 -3.07 -9.96 11.20
CA ALA A 10 -2.49 -9.18 12.29
C ALA A 10 -2.44 -9.96 13.61
N ALA A 11 -3.48 -10.74 13.90
CA ALA A 11 -3.64 -11.40 15.18
C ALA A 11 -2.85 -12.73 15.31
N ASN A 12 -2.55 -13.41 14.19
CA ASN A 12 -2.08 -14.79 14.24
C ASN A 12 -0.98 -15.08 13.22
N GLN A 13 0.24 -15.36 13.69
CA GLN A 13 1.38 -15.75 12.84
C GLN A 13 1.11 -17.07 12.10
N SER A 14 0.50 -18.06 12.73
CA SER A 14 0.17 -19.34 12.08
C SER A 14 -0.82 -19.16 10.92
N PHE A 15 -1.70 -18.15 10.99
CA PHE A 15 -2.59 -17.81 9.89
C PHE A 15 -1.80 -17.30 8.68
N THR A 16 -0.89 -16.34 8.86
CA THR A 16 -0.07 -15.83 7.75
C THR A 16 0.88 -16.88 7.20
N GLU A 17 1.41 -17.77 8.05
CA GLU A 17 2.24 -18.89 7.61
C GLU A 17 1.46 -19.84 6.70
N SER A 18 0.24 -20.22 7.12
CA SER A 18 -0.65 -21.07 6.33
C SER A 18 -1.03 -20.38 5.01
N TRP A 19 -1.30 -19.08 5.07
CA TRP A 19 -1.63 -18.29 3.89
C TRP A 19 -0.46 -18.26 2.89
N VAL A 20 0.77 -17.99 3.35
CA VAL A 20 1.98 -17.97 2.50
C VAL A 20 2.28 -19.37 1.95
N GLN A 21 2.17 -20.41 2.78
CA GLN A 21 2.37 -21.80 2.36
C GLN A 21 1.38 -22.25 1.29
N THR A 22 0.16 -21.72 1.32
CA THR A 22 -0.89 -22.07 0.36
C THR A 22 -0.79 -21.25 -0.93
N ASN A 23 -0.53 -19.94 -0.82
CA ASN A 23 -0.70 -19.01 -1.95
C ASN A 23 0.61 -18.58 -2.61
N ILE A 24 1.77 -18.81 -1.98
CA ILE A 24 3.06 -18.30 -2.47
C ILE A 24 4.03 -19.46 -2.72
N VAL A 25 4.30 -20.27 -1.68
CA VAL A 25 5.32 -21.33 -1.71
C VAL A 25 5.15 -22.32 -2.88
N PRO A 26 3.95 -22.84 -3.21
CA PRO A 26 3.80 -23.84 -4.25
C PRO A 26 4.01 -23.28 -5.66
N HIS A 27 3.93 -21.95 -5.81
CA HIS A 27 3.95 -21.28 -7.10
C HIS A 27 5.30 -20.63 -7.39
N HIS A 28 6.03 -20.20 -6.36
CA HIS A 28 7.36 -19.61 -6.54
C HIS A 28 8.45 -20.71 -6.51
N PRO A 29 9.43 -20.73 -7.44
CA PRO A 29 9.73 -19.70 -8.45
C PRO A 29 9.10 -19.91 -9.83
N SER A 30 8.29 -20.96 -10.05
CA SER A 30 7.68 -21.23 -11.36
C SER A 30 6.84 -20.07 -11.90
N THR A 31 6.19 -19.33 -10.99
CA THR A 31 5.59 -18.02 -11.19
C THR A 31 6.47 -16.99 -10.52
N LEU A 32 6.86 -15.95 -11.25
CA LEU A 32 7.61 -14.82 -10.70
C LEU A 32 6.68 -13.94 -9.86
N ILE A 33 6.62 -14.23 -8.57
CA ILE A 33 5.91 -13.41 -7.58
C ILE A 33 6.90 -12.38 -7.06
N GLU A 34 6.77 -11.13 -7.48
CA GLU A 34 7.69 -10.05 -7.07
C GLU A 34 7.31 -9.44 -5.72
N ALA A 35 6.01 -9.30 -5.46
CA ALA A 35 5.53 -8.67 -4.24
C ALA A 35 4.15 -9.15 -3.82
N ILE A 36 3.85 -8.97 -2.54
CA ILE A 36 2.55 -9.18 -1.93
C ILE A 36 1.99 -7.83 -1.50
N ALA A 37 0.86 -7.43 -2.08
CA ALA A 37 0.01 -6.39 -1.55
C ALA A 37 -0.76 -6.92 -0.32
N VAL A 38 -0.46 -6.38 0.87
CA VAL A 38 -1.18 -6.64 2.11
C VAL A 38 -2.22 -5.55 2.31
N GLY A 39 -3.47 -5.88 2.05
CA GLY A 39 -4.57 -4.93 1.90
C GLY A 39 -4.50 -4.15 0.57
N ASN A 40 -5.55 -3.37 0.32
CA ASN A 40 -5.68 -2.42 -0.78
C ASN A 40 -6.50 -1.22 -0.30
N GLU A 41 -5.96 -0.01 -0.44
CA GLU A 41 -6.60 1.26 -0.06
C GLU A 41 -7.18 1.25 1.37
N VAL A 42 -6.48 0.61 2.30
CA VAL A 42 -6.95 0.29 3.67
C VAL A 42 -7.45 1.52 4.44
N PHE A 43 -6.88 2.70 4.20
CA PHE A 43 -7.26 3.93 4.90
C PHE A 43 -8.62 4.50 4.45
N ALA A 44 -9.11 4.06 3.30
CA ALA A 44 -10.45 4.38 2.79
C ALA A 44 -11.46 3.23 3.04
N ASP A 45 -11.02 2.11 3.62
CA ASP A 45 -11.86 0.95 3.88
C ASP A 45 -12.87 1.24 5.02
N PRO A 46 -14.18 1.03 4.80
CA PRO A 46 -15.22 1.33 5.80
C PRO A 46 -15.09 0.52 7.10
N LYS A 47 -14.42 -0.63 7.08
CA LYS A 47 -14.23 -1.47 8.27
C LYS A 47 -13.15 -0.92 9.21
N ASN A 48 -12.46 0.15 8.82
CA ASN A 48 -11.45 0.85 9.61
C ASN A 48 -10.36 -0.07 10.16
N THR A 49 -9.76 -0.87 9.26
CA THR A 49 -8.72 -1.85 9.60
C THR A 49 -7.30 -1.27 9.61
N THR A 50 -7.17 0.07 9.55
CA THR A 50 -5.90 0.82 9.50
C THR A 50 -4.86 0.34 10.51
N ARG A 51 -5.27 0.14 11.78
CA ARG A 51 -4.34 -0.28 12.86
C ARG A 51 -3.84 -1.72 12.72
N LEU A 52 -4.51 -2.53 11.91
CA LEU A 52 -4.17 -3.94 11.68
C LEU A 52 -3.14 -4.10 10.56
N LEU A 53 -2.96 -3.08 9.72
CA LEU A 53 -2.15 -3.17 8.51
C LEU A 53 -0.69 -3.53 8.79
N VAL A 54 0.01 -2.72 9.59
CA VAL A 54 1.45 -2.95 9.86
C VAL A 54 1.70 -4.26 10.63
N PRO A 55 0.90 -4.63 11.66
CA PRO A 55 1.00 -5.96 12.26
C PRO A 55 0.83 -7.10 11.24
N ALA A 56 -0.16 -7.02 10.34
CA ALA A 56 -0.35 -8.02 9.29
C ALA A 56 0.85 -8.08 8.33
N MET A 57 1.39 -6.93 7.91
CA MET A 57 2.59 -6.86 7.06
C MET A 57 3.80 -7.54 7.73
N ASN A 58 4.01 -7.31 9.03
CA ASN A 58 5.08 -7.96 9.79
C ASN A 58 4.90 -9.49 9.83
N ASN A 59 3.69 -9.99 10.11
CA ASN A 59 3.45 -11.43 10.20
C ASN A 59 3.60 -12.13 8.83
N VAL A 60 3.15 -11.48 7.75
CA VAL A 60 3.39 -11.96 6.38
C VAL A 60 4.89 -11.98 6.07
N HIS A 61 5.65 -10.95 6.47
CA HIS A 61 7.11 -10.92 6.27
C HIS A 61 7.82 -12.05 7.02
N SER A 62 7.51 -12.23 8.30
CA SER A 62 8.04 -13.35 9.10
C SER A 62 7.74 -14.70 8.46
N SER A 63 6.57 -14.85 7.84
CA SER A 63 6.20 -16.06 7.09
C SER A 63 7.08 -16.24 5.85
N LEU A 64 7.38 -15.17 5.10
CA LEU A 64 8.30 -15.24 3.97
C LEU A 64 9.73 -15.59 4.41
N VAL A 65 10.21 -15.02 5.52
CA VAL A 65 11.53 -15.34 6.11
C VAL A 65 11.61 -16.83 6.45
N LYS A 66 10.57 -17.39 7.08
CA LYS A 66 10.49 -18.82 7.41
C LYS A 66 10.65 -19.73 6.18
N TYR A 67 10.15 -19.31 5.02
CA TYR A 67 10.27 -20.06 3.77
C TYR A 67 11.46 -19.60 2.89
N ASN A 68 12.34 -18.73 3.40
CA ASN A 68 13.49 -18.16 2.69
C ASN A 68 13.10 -17.39 1.40
N LEU A 69 11.94 -16.74 1.39
CA LEU A 69 11.40 -16.02 0.24
C LEU A 69 11.53 -14.49 0.35
N ASP A 70 11.89 -13.97 1.52
CA ASP A 70 11.89 -12.54 1.86
C ASP A 70 12.88 -11.70 1.04
N SER A 71 13.96 -12.32 0.56
CA SER A 71 14.90 -11.67 -0.35
C SER A 71 14.29 -11.41 -1.73
N SER A 72 13.41 -12.31 -2.20
CA SER A 72 12.82 -12.32 -3.55
C SER A 72 11.42 -11.71 -3.64
N VAL A 73 10.61 -11.83 -2.59
CA VAL A 73 9.21 -11.39 -2.56
C VAL A 73 9.07 -10.21 -1.60
N LYS A 74 8.76 -9.02 -2.13
CA LYS A 74 8.57 -7.80 -1.33
C LYS A 74 7.17 -7.70 -0.73
N ILE A 75 7.02 -6.88 0.31
CA ILE A 75 5.72 -6.63 0.94
C ILE A 75 5.42 -5.14 0.85
N SER A 76 4.21 -4.82 0.41
CA SER A 76 3.70 -3.44 0.42
C SER A 76 2.19 -3.42 0.66
N SER A 77 1.62 -2.22 0.67
CA SER A 77 0.17 -2.01 0.72
C SER A 77 -0.16 -0.86 -0.23
N PRO A 78 -0.92 -1.08 -1.31
CA PRO A 78 -1.38 0.00 -2.18
C PRO A 78 -2.23 1.00 -1.41
N ILE A 79 -1.80 2.26 -1.40
CA ILE A 79 -2.55 3.35 -0.77
C ILE A 79 -3.26 4.20 -1.84
N ALA A 80 -4.47 4.67 -1.53
CA ALA A 80 -5.13 5.69 -2.32
C ALA A 80 -4.53 7.08 -2.03
N LEU A 81 -4.58 7.99 -2.99
CA LEU A 81 -4.17 9.39 -2.78
C LEU A 81 -5.04 10.14 -1.75
N SER A 82 -6.22 9.60 -1.39
CA SER A 82 -7.04 10.09 -0.28
C SER A 82 -6.35 9.99 1.09
N ALA A 83 -5.20 9.32 1.20
CA ALA A 83 -4.33 9.32 2.37
C ALA A 83 -3.61 10.66 2.60
N LEU A 84 -3.52 11.52 1.58
CA LEU A 84 -2.87 12.82 1.67
C LEU A 84 -3.79 13.86 2.32
N GLN A 85 -3.20 14.76 3.11
CA GLN A 85 -3.82 15.98 3.61
C GLN A 85 -3.57 17.14 2.66
N THR A 86 -2.31 17.30 2.25
CA THR A 86 -1.86 18.30 1.28
C THR A 86 -1.26 17.58 0.09
N SER A 87 -1.66 17.96 -1.11
CA SER A 87 -1.11 17.43 -2.38
C SER A 87 -0.65 18.53 -3.34
N TYR A 88 -0.88 19.81 -3.01
CA TYR A 88 -0.50 20.96 -3.82
C TYR A 88 0.15 22.09 -2.98
N PRO A 89 1.25 22.70 -3.46
CA PRO A 89 2.10 22.18 -4.54
C PRO A 89 2.69 20.82 -4.14
N SER A 90 3.18 20.05 -5.10
CA SER A 90 3.68 18.68 -4.85
C SER A 90 4.79 18.63 -3.80
N SER A 91 5.62 19.68 -3.71
CA SER A 91 6.66 19.85 -2.69
C SER A 91 6.13 19.99 -1.25
N SER A 92 4.87 20.37 -1.08
CA SER A 92 4.18 20.50 0.22
C SER A 92 3.36 19.26 0.57
N GLY A 93 3.54 18.17 -0.17
CA GLY A 93 2.84 16.91 0.02
C GLY A 93 2.96 16.39 1.46
N SER A 94 1.82 16.06 2.08
CA SER A 94 1.77 15.53 3.44
C SER A 94 0.67 14.50 3.61
N PHE A 95 0.91 13.48 4.44
CA PHE A 95 -0.13 12.54 4.85
C PHE A 95 -1.08 13.17 5.88
N LYS A 96 -2.29 12.64 5.95
CA LYS A 96 -3.26 12.96 7.00
C LYS A 96 -2.66 12.77 8.41
N PRO A 97 -2.76 13.77 9.31
CA PRO A 97 -2.19 13.67 10.66
C PRO A 97 -2.67 12.43 11.42
N GLU A 98 -3.94 12.07 11.28
CA GLU A 98 -4.56 10.90 11.91
C GLU A 98 -4.03 9.56 11.41
N LEU A 99 -3.41 9.52 10.22
CA LEU A 99 -2.74 8.33 9.67
C LEU A 99 -1.23 8.29 10.01
N THR A 100 -0.64 9.45 10.32
CA THR A 100 0.81 9.62 10.38
C THR A 100 1.47 8.72 11.42
N GLU A 101 1.09 8.89 12.70
CA GLU A 101 1.62 8.06 13.78
C GLU A 101 1.08 6.63 13.78
N PRO A 102 -0.24 6.39 13.59
CA PRO A 102 -0.78 5.04 13.75
C PRO A 102 -0.34 4.05 12.67
N VAL A 103 -0.05 4.52 11.44
CA VAL A 103 0.19 3.60 10.33
C VAL A 103 1.26 4.05 9.34
N ILE A 104 1.34 5.32 8.94
CA ILE A 104 2.26 5.75 7.88
C ILE A 104 3.72 5.62 8.33
N LYS A 105 4.10 6.24 9.45
CA LYS A 105 5.46 6.15 10.00
C LYS A 105 5.90 4.70 10.22
N PRO A 106 5.13 3.84 10.93
CA PRO A 106 5.54 2.46 11.13
C PRO A 106 5.58 1.65 9.82
N MET A 107 4.67 1.89 8.87
CA MET A 107 4.70 1.25 7.55
C MET A 107 5.95 1.65 6.76
N LEU A 108 6.29 2.94 6.67
CA LEU A 108 7.50 3.41 5.99
C LEU A 108 8.77 2.86 6.65
N ASN A 109 8.79 2.77 7.98
CA ASN A 109 9.89 2.12 8.69
C ASN A 109 10.02 0.64 8.33
N PHE A 110 8.90 -0.10 8.29
CA PHE A 110 8.87 -1.50 7.86
C PHE A 110 9.38 -1.66 6.42
N LEU A 111 8.89 -0.83 5.48
CA LEU A 111 9.33 -0.88 4.07
C LEU A 111 10.83 -0.65 3.96
N ARG A 112 11.37 0.33 4.69
CA ARG A 112 12.82 0.58 4.77
C ARG A 112 13.60 -0.62 5.31
N GLN A 113 13.14 -1.21 6.42
CA GLN A 113 13.84 -2.33 7.07
C GLN A 113 13.85 -3.60 6.20
N THR A 114 12.80 -3.81 5.40
CA THR A 114 12.65 -4.98 4.52
C THR A 114 13.17 -4.77 3.09
N GLY A 115 13.65 -3.56 2.77
CA GLY A 115 14.04 -3.19 1.41
C GLY A 115 12.87 -3.26 0.41
N SER A 116 11.64 -3.02 0.89
CA SER A 116 10.42 -2.97 0.08
C SER A 116 10.09 -1.53 -0.35
N TYR A 117 9.12 -1.39 -1.25
CA TYR A 117 8.69 -0.11 -1.80
C TYR A 117 7.24 0.23 -1.41
N LEU A 118 6.87 1.52 -1.48
CA LEU A 118 5.48 1.95 -1.27
C LEU A 118 4.69 1.80 -2.58
N MET A 119 3.57 1.07 -2.53
CA MET A 119 2.61 1.00 -3.63
C MET A 119 1.60 2.14 -3.51
N VAL A 120 1.28 2.78 -4.64
CA VAL A 120 0.33 3.89 -4.70
C VAL A 120 -0.63 3.68 -5.87
N ASN A 121 -1.92 3.78 -5.59
CA ASN A 121 -2.95 3.84 -6.62
C ASN A 121 -3.16 5.32 -6.99
N ALA A 122 -2.67 5.72 -8.16
CA ALA A 122 -2.75 7.09 -8.65
C ALA A 122 -3.72 7.19 -9.84
N TYR A 123 -4.76 8.02 -9.68
CA TYR A 123 -5.79 8.20 -10.69
C TYR A 123 -5.96 9.69 -11.02
N PRO A 124 -5.29 10.22 -12.05
CA PRO A 124 -5.49 11.61 -12.51
C PRO A 124 -6.95 11.93 -12.80
N PHE A 125 -7.73 10.94 -13.25
CA PHE A 125 -9.15 11.05 -13.51
C PHE A 125 -9.95 11.58 -12.29
N PHE A 126 -9.75 11.02 -11.09
CA PHE A 126 -10.52 11.45 -9.90
C PHE A 126 -10.12 12.85 -9.44
N ALA A 127 -8.85 13.23 -9.59
CA ALA A 127 -8.40 14.59 -9.32
C ALA A 127 -9.09 15.58 -10.27
N TYR A 128 -9.10 15.27 -11.58
CA TYR A 128 -9.81 16.06 -12.59
C TYR A 128 -11.30 16.15 -12.33
N SER A 129 -12.00 15.02 -12.21
CA SER A 129 -13.46 15.00 -12.09
C SER A 129 -13.98 15.73 -10.85
N GLY A 130 -13.19 15.77 -9.79
CA GLY A 130 -13.51 16.49 -8.56
C GLY A 130 -13.13 17.97 -8.56
N ASN A 131 -12.33 18.45 -9.51
CA ASN A 131 -11.76 19.80 -9.53
C ASN A 131 -11.66 20.33 -10.97
N THR A 132 -12.70 20.14 -11.78
CA THR A 132 -12.67 20.46 -13.23
C THR A 132 -12.44 21.94 -13.54
N ASP A 133 -12.66 22.81 -12.56
CA ASP A 133 -12.42 24.25 -12.58
C ASP A 133 -10.94 24.63 -12.37
N VAL A 134 -10.17 23.77 -11.71
CA VAL A 134 -8.74 24.00 -11.39
C VAL A 134 -7.81 23.08 -12.18
N ILE A 135 -8.24 21.85 -12.44
CA ILE A 135 -7.48 20.84 -13.18
C ILE A 135 -8.07 20.72 -14.57
N SER A 136 -7.29 21.11 -15.58
CA SER A 136 -7.72 20.97 -16.98
C SER A 136 -7.75 19.49 -17.41
N LEU A 137 -8.64 19.16 -18.35
CA LEU A 137 -8.69 17.83 -18.95
C LEU A 137 -7.37 17.50 -19.66
N ASP A 138 -6.77 18.49 -20.33
CA ASP A 138 -5.49 18.31 -21.03
C ASP A 138 -4.36 17.95 -20.07
N TYR A 139 -4.33 18.53 -18.87
CA TYR A 139 -3.38 18.14 -17.82
C TYR A 139 -3.59 16.68 -17.39
N ALA A 140 -4.83 16.26 -17.14
CA ALA A 140 -5.13 14.90 -16.68
C ALA A 140 -4.86 13.82 -17.74
N LEU A 141 -4.89 14.19 -19.03
CA LEU A 141 -4.63 13.32 -20.17
C LEU A 141 -3.21 13.43 -20.73
N PHE A 142 -2.31 14.15 -20.05
CA PHE A 142 -0.92 14.37 -20.50
C PHE A 142 -0.82 15.01 -21.90
N ARG A 143 -1.75 15.91 -22.23
CA ARG A 143 -1.72 16.74 -23.44
C ARG A 143 -1.07 18.08 -23.16
N ASP A 144 -0.79 18.84 -24.21
CA ASP A 144 -0.24 20.19 -24.09
C ASP A 144 -1.13 21.07 -23.19
N ASN A 145 -0.52 21.60 -22.13
CA ASN A 145 -1.16 22.47 -21.17
C ASN A 145 -0.08 23.34 -20.51
N LYS A 146 -0.47 24.33 -19.71
CA LYS A 146 0.48 25.27 -19.08
C LYS A 146 1.32 24.65 -17.95
N GLY A 147 1.06 23.40 -17.59
CA GLY A 147 1.54 22.77 -16.36
C GLY A 147 0.94 23.44 -15.12
N PHE A 148 1.42 23.02 -13.95
CA PHE A 148 1.29 23.80 -12.72
C PHE A 148 2.67 24.41 -12.42
N VAL A 149 2.73 25.73 -12.26
CA VAL A 149 3.91 26.47 -11.80
C VAL A 149 3.80 26.68 -10.30
#